data_AF-A0A9D2ANN2-F1
#
_entry.id   AF-A0A9D2ANN2-F1
#
_cell.length_a   1.000
_cell.length_b   1.000
_cell.length_c   1.000
_cell.angle_alpha   90.00
_cell.angle_beta   90.00
_cell.angle_gamma   90.00
#
_symmetry.space_group_name_H-M   'P 1'
#
loop_
_entity.id
_entity.type
_entity.pdbx_description
1 polymer ?
#
loop_
_entity_poly.entity_id
_entity_poly.type
_entity_poly.pdbx_seq_one_letter_code
_entity_poly.pdbx_strand_id
1 'polypeptide(L)'
;ELAEKYNVDVMTMVGFLDGINDSLKVPNPIEEMEEDTEVNLGYDLETLYKNMVDAKADWLYELPQWNNIFSEEKRKELYKEQKKSGTVVKGPKIGRNDPCPCGSGKKYKYCCGRNK
;
A
#
# COMPACT_ATOMS: atom_id res chain seq x y z
N GLU A 1 -19.44 -24.29 -0.99
CA GLU A 1 -18.54 -25.31 -0.37
C GLU A 1 -17.53 -24.80 0.68
N LEU A 2 -16.82 -23.67 0.49
CA LEU A 2 -15.81 -23.22 1.46
C LEU A 2 -16.38 -22.84 2.83
N ALA A 3 -17.51 -22.13 2.88
CA ALA A 3 -18.15 -21.72 4.14
C ALA A 3 -18.52 -22.93 5.00
N GLU A 4 -19.11 -23.96 4.39
CA GLU A 4 -19.45 -25.23 5.04
C GLU A 4 -18.20 -25.97 5.52
N LYS A 5 -17.14 -26.03 4.71
CA LYS A 5 -15.88 -26.70 5.07
C LYS A 5 -15.25 -26.15 6.35
N TYR A 6 -15.32 -24.83 6.54
CA TYR A 6 -14.78 -24.15 7.72
C TYR A 6 -15.83 -23.90 8.81
N ASN A 7 -17.07 -24.40 8.61
CA ASN A 7 -18.19 -24.24 9.52
C ASN A 7 -18.42 -22.75 9.92
N VAL A 8 -18.33 -21.87 8.92
CA VAL A 8 -18.61 -20.43 9.05
C VAL A 8 -19.80 -20.06 8.17
N ASP A 9 -20.47 -18.98 8.54
CA ASP A 9 -21.55 -18.42 7.73
C ASP A 9 -21.03 -17.86 6.38
N VAL A 10 -21.89 -17.87 5.36
CA VAL A 10 -21.54 -17.43 4.00
C VAL A 10 -21.16 -15.95 3.99
N MET A 11 -21.91 -15.09 4.69
CA MET A 11 -21.57 -13.65 4.77
C MET A 11 -20.23 -13.41 5.45
N THR A 12 -19.91 -14.23 6.46
CA THR A 12 -18.61 -14.19 7.15
C THR A 12 -17.48 -14.56 6.19
N MET A 13 -17.65 -15.62 5.40
CA MET A 13 -16.66 -16.04 4.39
C MET A 13 -16.48 -14.98 3.29
N VAL A 14 -17.57 -14.39 2.79
CA VAL A 14 -17.52 -13.31 1.80
C VAL A 14 -16.76 -12.10 2.36
N GLY A 15 -16.99 -11.72 3.61
CA GLY A 15 -16.25 -10.64 4.26
C GLY A 15 -14.74 -10.93 4.38
N PHE A 16 -14.35 -12.18 4.60
CA PHE A 16 -12.94 -12.57 4.56
C PHE A 16 -12.36 -12.49 3.14
N LEU A 17 -13.09 -12.97 2.14
CA LEU A 17 -12.68 -12.95 0.74
C LEU A 17 -12.51 -11.52 0.22
N ASP A 18 -13.40 -10.60 0.62
CA ASP A 18 -13.31 -9.18 0.34
C ASP A 18 -12.04 -8.57 0.98
N GLY A 19 -11.81 -8.84 2.27
CA GLY A 19 -10.64 -8.32 2.99
C GLY A 19 -9.29 -8.79 2.44
N ILE A 20 -9.20 -10.01 1.89
CA ILE A 20 -7.96 -10.49 1.26
C ILE A 20 -7.82 -10.06 -0.20
N ASN A 21 -8.89 -9.55 -0.83
CA ASN A 21 -8.94 -9.24 -2.26
C ASN A 21 -7.87 -8.23 -2.66
N ASP A 22 -7.57 -7.27 -1.78
CA ASP A 22 -6.52 -6.25 -1.93
C ASP A 22 -5.10 -6.83 -2.03
N SER A 23 -4.92 -8.10 -1.65
CA SER A 23 -3.62 -8.80 -1.69
C SER A 23 -3.60 -9.94 -2.72
N LEU A 24 -4.69 -10.16 -3.46
CA LEU A 24 -4.77 -11.18 -4.50
C LEU A 24 -4.13 -10.72 -5.81
N LYS A 25 -3.48 -11.65 -6.52
CA LYS A 25 -2.93 -11.40 -7.87
C LYS A 25 -4.02 -11.21 -8.91
N VAL A 26 -5.12 -11.94 -8.75
CA VAL A 26 -6.32 -11.83 -9.56
C VAL A 26 -7.48 -11.62 -8.59
N PRO A 27 -8.15 -10.46 -8.62
CA PRO A 27 -9.24 -10.19 -7.71
C PRO A 27 -10.42 -11.12 -8.02
N ASN A 28 -11.13 -11.52 -6.98
CA ASN A 28 -12.35 -12.30 -7.10
C ASN A 28 -13.55 -11.38 -7.36
N PRO A 29 -14.57 -11.83 -8.11
CA PRO A 29 -15.75 -11.04 -8.43
C PRO A 29 -16.74 -10.98 -7.24
N ILE A 30 -16.33 -10.40 -6.10
CA ILE A 30 -17.06 -10.45 -4.81
C ILE A 30 -18.53 -10.03 -4.90
N GLU A 31 -18.87 -9.08 -5.79
CA GLU A 31 -20.24 -8.56 -5.96
C GLU A 31 -21.20 -9.53 -6.67
N GLU A 32 -20.69 -10.42 -7.51
CA GLU A 32 -21.48 -11.33 -8.37
C GLU A 32 -21.24 -12.81 -8.02
N MET A 33 -20.68 -13.09 -6.84
CA MET A 33 -20.35 -14.45 -6.42
C MET A 33 -21.59 -15.27 -6.06
N GLU A 34 -21.68 -16.46 -6.65
CA GLU A 34 -22.64 -17.52 -6.29
C GLU A 34 -21.92 -18.64 -5.48
N GLU A 35 -22.69 -19.55 -4.87
CA GLU A 35 -22.18 -20.59 -3.95
C GLU A 35 -21.15 -21.56 -4.56
N ASP A 36 -21.14 -21.67 -5.89
CA ASP A 36 -20.29 -22.53 -6.72
C ASP A 36 -19.18 -21.77 -7.47
N THR A 37 -19.07 -20.45 -7.27
CA THR A 37 -18.06 -19.63 -7.97
C THR A 37 -16.64 -20.02 -7.54
N GLU A 38 -15.78 -20.31 -8.52
CA GLU A 38 -14.36 -20.60 -8.27
C GLU A 38 -13.62 -19.36 -7.77
N VAL A 39 -13.02 -19.46 -6.58
CA VAL A 39 -12.25 -18.37 -5.96
C VAL A 39 -10.76 -18.53 -6.20
N ASN A 40 -10.10 -17.42 -6.52
CA ASN A 40 -8.65 -17.32 -6.56
C ASN A 40 -8.11 -17.04 -5.16
N LEU A 41 -7.19 -17.87 -4.68
CA LEU A 41 -6.48 -17.70 -3.41
C LEU A 41 -4.99 -17.38 -3.61
N GLY A 42 -4.58 -17.05 -4.84
CA GLY A 42 -3.23 -16.67 -5.18
C GLY A 42 -2.92 -15.26 -4.70
N TYR A 43 -2.39 -15.13 -3.49
CA TYR A 43 -1.94 -13.86 -2.95
C TYR A 43 -0.51 -13.54 -3.38
N ASP A 44 -0.22 -12.24 -3.50
CA ASP A 44 1.13 -11.75 -3.73
C ASP A 44 1.79 -11.41 -2.38
N LEU A 45 2.88 -12.12 -2.06
CA LEU A 45 3.55 -12.02 -0.77
C LEU A 45 4.14 -10.61 -0.52
N GLU A 46 4.61 -9.93 -1.56
CA GLU A 46 5.17 -8.58 -1.42
C GLU A 46 4.05 -7.57 -1.17
N THR A 47 2.96 -7.66 -1.93
CA THR A 47 1.77 -6.81 -1.78
C THR A 47 1.13 -7.02 -0.41
N LEU A 48 0.96 -8.27 0.01
CA LEU A 48 0.47 -8.62 1.34
C LEU A 48 1.33 -8.01 2.45
N TYR A 49 2.66 -8.12 2.34
CA TYR A 49 3.59 -7.52 3.30
C TYR A 49 3.47 -5.99 3.34
N LYS A 50 3.40 -5.32 2.17
CA LYS A 50 3.23 -3.87 2.07
C LYS A 50 1.90 -3.41 2.69
N ASN A 51 0.81 -4.13 2.44
CA ASN A 51 -0.51 -3.85 3.02
C ASN A 51 -0.49 -3.96 4.56
N MET A 52 0.19 -4.96 5.13
CA MET A 52 0.38 -5.06 6.58
C MET A 52 1.17 -3.88 7.16
N VAL A 53 2.22 -3.42 6.46
CA VAL A 53 3.02 -2.25 6.85
C VAL A 53 2.22 -0.95 6.79
N ASP A 54 1.31 -0.85 5.81
CA ASP A 54 0.41 0.29 5.63
C ASP A 54 -0.63 0.38 6.75
N ALA A 55 -1.27 -0.77 7.06
CA ALA A 55 -2.18 -0.94 8.18
C ALA A 55 -1.52 -0.80 9.57
N LYS A 56 -0.19 -0.62 9.61
CA LYS A 56 0.63 -0.54 10.85
C LYS A 56 0.45 -1.77 11.75
N ALA A 57 0.25 -2.93 11.15
CA ALA A 57 0.07 -4.19 11.84
C ALA A 57 1.43 -4.87 12.12
N ASP A 58 2.18 -4.35 13.09
CA ASP A 58 3.49 -4.86 13.53
C ASP A 58 3.47 -6.36 13.87
N TRP A 59 2.48 -6.80 14.64
CA TRP A 59 2.20 -8.19 14.93
C TRP A 59 2.04 -9.13 13.70
N LEU A 60 1.78 -8.61 12.49
CA LEU A 60 1.65 -9.41 11.27
C LEU A 60 2.92 -9.38 10.40
N TYR A 61 3.52 -8.20 10.18
CA TYR A 61 4.70 -8.09 9.31
C TYR A 61 6.03 -8.42 10.02
N GLU A 62 6.02 -8.57 11.35
CA GLU A 62 7.20 -9.00 12.14
C GLU A 62 7.24 -10.51 12.42
N LEU A 63 6.25 -11.26 11.93
CA LEU A 63 6.15 -12.70 12.13
C LEU A 63 7.42 -13.45 11.66
N PRO A 64 7.96 -14.39 12.45
CA PRO A 64 9.16 -15.15 12.10
C PRO A 64 8.98 -16.01 10.84
N GLN A 65 7.74 -16.32 10.47
CA GLN A 65 7.38 -17.02 9.23
C GLN A 65 7.93 -16.30 7.99
N TRP A 66 8.01 -14.95 8.03
CA TRP A 66 8.57 -14.17 6.93
C TRP A 66 10.06 -14.42 6.71
N ASN A 67 10.81 -14.90 7.72
CA ASN A 67 12.23 -15.20 7.58
C ASN A 67 12.48 -16.31 6.53
N ASN A 68 11.51 -17.20 6.32
CA ASN A 68 11.61 -18.29 5.35
C ASN A 68 11.15 -17.89 3.95
N ILE A 69 10.49 -16.73 3.82
CA ILE A 69 9.90 -16.23 2.58
C ILE A 69 10.78 -15.14 1.98
N PHE A 70 11.18 -14.18 2.81
CA PHE A 70 11.98 -13.03 2.43
C PHE A 70 13.24 -12.93 3.29
N SER A 71 14.35 -12.55 2.66
CA SER A 71 15.55 -12.17 3.40
C SER A 71 15.26 -10.95 4.28
N GLU A 72 16.05 -10.78 5.34
CA GLU A 72 15.97 -9.59 6.20
C GLU A 72 16.16 -8.30 5.40
N GLU A 73 17.05 -8.32 4.41
CA GLU A 73 17.32 -7.19 3.52
C GLU A 73 16.09 -6.83 2.69
N LYS A 74 15.44 -7.83 2.07
CA LYS A 74 14.23 -7.62 1.26
C LYS A 74 13.08 -7.07 2.10
N ARG A 75 12.89 -7.54 3.34
CA ARG A 75 11.86 -6.99 4.25
C ARG A 75 12.13 -5.53 4.61
N LYS A 76 13.39 -5.19 4.91
CA LYS A 76 13.80 -3.80 5.16
C LYS A 76 13.58 -2.91 3.94
N GLU A 77 13.81 -3.43 2.74
CA GLU A 77 13.54 -2.73 1.49
C GLU A 77 12.04 -2.47 1.32
N LEU A 78 11.20 -3.52 1.39
CA LEU A 78 9.75 -3.42 1.27
C LEU A 78 9.14 -2.44 2.29
N TYR A 79 9.60 -2.51 3.54
CA TYR A 79 9.18 -1.57 4.60
C TYR A 79 9.53 -0.12 4.24
N LYS A 80 10.76 0.14 3.80
CA LYS A 80 11.21 1.49 3.41
C LYS A 80 10.46 1.99 2.18
N GLU A 81 10.23 1.14 1.20
CA GLU A 81 9.51 1.47 -0.02
C GLU A 81 8.07 1.90 0.31
N GLN A 82 7.36 1.12 1.14
CA GLN A 82 6.00 1.45 1.54
C GLN A 82 5.92 2.73 2.39
N LYS A 83 6.87 2.95 3.31
CA LYS A 83 6.89 4.23 4.07
C LYS A 83 7.21 5.43 3.19
N LYS A 84 8.01 5.24 2.14
CA LYS A 84 8.33 6.31 1.17
C LYS A 84 7.13 6.63 0.27
N SER A 85 6.35 5.65 -0.17
CA SER A 85 5.20 5.88 -1.06
C SER A 85 4.16 6.82 -0.43
N GLY A 86 3.92 6.72 0.87
CA GLY A 86 3.02 7.63 1.61
C GLY A 86 3.62 9.00 1.96
N THR A 87 4.92 9.24 1.74
CA THR A 87 5.59 10.48 2.14
C THR A 87 5.55 11.52 1.02
N VAL A 88 4.74 12.57 1.19
CA VAL A 88 4.77 13.74 0.28
C VAL A 88 6.08 14.52 0.48
N VAL A 89 7.01 14.36 -0.45
CA VAL A 89 8.27 15.12 -0.46
C VAL A 89 7.95 16.56 -0.87
N LYS A 90 7.94 17.47 0.11
CA LYS A 90 7.89 18.90 -0.18
C LYS A 90 9.20 19.30 -0.82
N GLY A 91 9.13 19.88 -2.02
CA GLY A 91 10.29 20.47 -2.68
C GLY A 91 10.97 21.53 -1.81
N PRO A 92 12.22 21.91 -2.13
CA PRO A 92 12.95 22.92 -1.37
C PRO A 92 12.11 24.19 -1.25
N LYS A 93 11.97 24.69 -0.01
CA LYS A 93 11.30 25.97 0.22
C LYS A 93 12.13 27.06 -0.43
N ILE A 94 11.54 27.74 -1.41
CA ILE A 94 12.20 28.86 -2.07
C ILE A 94 12.23 30.08 -1.13
N GLY A 95 13.42 30.57 -0.82
CA GLY A 95 13.61 31.77 -0.03
C GLY A 95 13.24 33.03 -0.81
N ARG A 96 12.81 34.09 -0.11
CA ARG A 96 12.45 35.39 -0.75
C ARG A 96 13.57 35.95 -1.65
N ASN A 97 14.83 35.71 -1.30
CA ASN A 97 15.98 36.23 -2.04
C ASN A 97 16.56 35.26 -3.08
N ASP A 98 16.08 34.01 -3.14
CA ASP A 98 16.60 32.99 -4.06
C ASP A 98 16.19 33.28 -5.52
N PRO A 99 16.92 32.75 -6.52
CA PRO A 99 16.55 32.84 -7.92
C PRO A 99 15.14 32.28 -8.14
N CYS A 100 14.29 33.05 -8.83
CA CYS A 100 12.90 32.65 -9.08
C CYS A 100 12.85 31.45 -10.05
N PRO A 101 12.03 30.41 -9.78
CA PRO A 101 12.07 29.15 -10.52
C PRO A 101 11.38 29.26 -11.88
N CYS A 102 10.75 30.39 -12.20
CA CYS A 102 10.19 30.69 -13.52
C CYS A 102 11.25 31.05 -14.57
N GLY A 103 12.55 31.03 -14.22
CA GLY A 103 13.64 31.32 -15.15
C GLY A 103 13.86 32.81 -15.44
N SER A 104 13.16 33.72 -14.75
CA SER A 104 13.26 35.17 -15.01
C SER A 104 14.59 35.82 -14.62
N GLY A 105 15.49 35.09 -13.94
CA GLY A 105 16.75 35.62 -13.38
C GLY A 105 16.57 36.58 -12.19
N LYS A 106 15.34 36.88 -11.77
CA LYS A 106 15.03 37.78 -10.65
C LYS A 106 14.94 37.02 -9.33
N LYS A 107 15.20 37.69 -8.20
CA LYS A 107 14.92 37.14 -6.86
C LYS A 107 13.43 36.84 -6.71
N TYR A 108 13.07 35.76 -6.01
CA TYR A 108 11.68 35.28 -5.86
C TYR A 108 10.73 36.40 -5.39
N LYS A 109 11.14 37.21 -4.40
CA LYS A 109 10.37 38.37 -3.88
C LYS A 109 10.05 39.46 -4.90
N TYR A 110 10.77 39.52 -6.01
CA TYR A 110 10.57 40.51 -7.08
C TYR A 110 9.92 39.91 -8.33
N CYS A 111 9.56 38.63 -8.29
CA CYS A 111 8.91 37.92 -9.39
C CYS A 111 7.68 37.15 -8.89
N CYS A 112 7.65 35.82 -8.94
CA CYS A 112 6.47 35.03 -8.54
C CYS A 112 6.06 35.20 -7.06
N GLY A 113 6.96 35.68 -6.20
CA GLY A 113 6.68 35.98 -4.79
C GLY A 113 6.35 37.45 -4.50
N ARG A 114 6.10 38.28 -5.52
CA ARG A 114 5.86 39.72 -5.35
C ARG A 114 4.45 40.05 -4.82
N ASN A 115 3.46 39.21 -5.13
CA ASN A 115 2.06 39.35 -4.75
C ASN A 115 1.56 38.19 -3.87
N LYS A 116 2.50 37.47 -3.22
CA LYS A 116 2.21 36.32 -2.38
C LYS A 116 2.49 36.64 -0.92
#